data_AF-A0A4P5QRT8-F1
#
_entry.id   AF-A0A4P5QRT8-F1
#
_cell.length_a   1.000
_cell.length_b   1.000
_cell.length_c   1.000
_cell.angle_alpha   90.00
_cell.angle_beta   90.00
_cell.angle_gamma   90.00
#
_symmetry.space_group_name_H-M   'P 1'
#
loop_
_entity.id
_entity.type
_entity.pdbx_description
1 polymer ?
#
loop_
_entity_poly.entity_id
_entity_poly.type
_entity_poly.pdbx_seq_one_letter_code
_entity_poly.pdbx_strand_id
1 'polypeptide(L)'
;MITREKLDPSWHKARVAARIWLKAKQGRPLSARDKRLARVFADDPAVEDRLIEQGVAYWRAPWMLDSHGQRIRRVCNVVDNRN
;
A
#
# COMPACT_ATOMS: atom_id res chain seq x y z
N MET A 1 15.91 -10.65 3.81
CA MET A 1 14.58 -10.98 4.38
C MET A 1 14.12 -9.73 5.11
N ILE A 2 13.17 -8.97 4.58
CA ILE A 2 12.67 -7.77 5.27
C ILE A 2 11.86 -8.29 6.47
N THR A 3 12.42 -8.15 7.67
CA THR A 3 11.68 -8.33 8.92
C THR A 3 10.46 -7.41 8.86
N ARG A 4 9.27 -7.93 9.17
CA ARG A 4 8.00 -7.18 9.25
C ARG A 4 8.02 -6.19 10.42
N GLU A 5 9.07 -5.39 10.54
CA GLU A 5 9.08 -4.20 11.40
C GLU A 5 7.88 -3.36 11.00
N LYS A 6 7.07 -3.04 12.02
CA LYS A 6 5.72 -2.47 11.96
C LYS A 6 5.55 -1.61 10.71
N LEU A 7 4.92 -2.20 9.68
CA LEU A 7 4.44 -1.41 8.54
C LEU A 7 3.69 -0.22 9.11
N ASP A 8 4.01 0.98 8.61
CA ASP A 8 3.31 2.19 9.00
C ASP A 8 1.80 1.91 9.08
N PRO A 9 1.13 2.22 10.22
CA PRO A 9 -0.26 1.82 10.41
C PRO A 9 -1.19 2.32 9.31
N SER A 10 -0.96 3.52 8.80
CA SER A 10 -1.71 4.13 7.71
C SER A 10 -1.46 3.38 6.41
N TRP A 11 -0.21 3.00 6.13
CA TRP A 11 0.14 2.15 5.00
C TRP A 11 -0.50 0.75 5.07
N HIS A 12 -0.53 0.13 6.26
CA HIS A 12 -1.20 -1.15 6.43
C HIS A 12 -2.71 -1.05 6.12
N LYS A 13 -3.38 -0.02 6.64
CA LYS A 13 -4.80 0.25 6.35
C LYS A 13 -5.03 0.48 4.87
N ALA A 14 -4.21 1.32 4.22
CA ALA A 14 -4.30 1.60 2.79
C ALA A 14 -4.15 0.34 1.93
N ARG A 15 -3.24 -0.58 2.28
CA ARG A 15 -3.11 -1.88 1.58
C ARG A 15 -4.35 -2.76 1.72
N VAL A 16 -5.02 -2.72 2.87
CA VAL A 16 -6.26 -3.46 3.09
C VAL A 16 -7.40 -2.80 2.30
N ALA A 17 -7.52 -1.48 2.30
CA ALA A 17 -8.47 -0.73 1.49
C ALA A 17 -8.30 -1.04 -0.01
N ALA A 18 -7.07 -0.97 -0.52
CA ALA A 18 -6.71 -1.32 -1.90
C ALA A 18 -7.13 -2.75 -2.27
N ARG A 19 -6.89 -3.72 -1.36
CA ARG A 19 -7.30 -5.12 -1.57
C ARG A 19 -8.82 -5.25 -1.68
N ILE A 20 -9.58 -4.59 -0.80
CA ILE A 20 -11.04 -4.61 -0.81
C ILE A 20 -11.56 -3.99 -2.11
N TRP A 21 -11.00 -2.86 -2.53
CA TRP A 21 -11.35 -2.20 -3.78
C TRP A 21 -11.08 -3.09 -5.00
N LEU A 22 -9.91 -3.72 -5.08
CA LEU A 22 -9.58 -4.66 -6.17
C LEU A 22 -10.54 -5.84 -6.20
N LYS A 23 -10.86 -6.41 -5.03
CA LYS A 23 -11.81 -7.51 -4.91
C LYS A 23 -13.19 -7.11 -5.45
N ALA A 24 -13.67 -5.92 -5.10
CA ALA A 24 -14.92 -5.37 -5.63
C ALA A 24 -14.88 -5.15 -7.15
N LYS A 25 -13.78 -4.58 -7.67
CA LYS A 25 -13.58 -4.37 -9.12
C LYS A 25 -13.55 -5.68 -9.93
N GLN A 26 -13.11 -6.77 -9.32
CA GLN A 26 -13.13 -8.11 -9.91
C GLN A 26 -14.50 -8.79 -9.82
N GLY A 27 -15.54 -8.12 -9.32
CA GLY A 27 -16.86 -8.70 -9.10
C GLY A 27 -16.91 -9.75 -7.98
N ARG A 28 -15.85 -9.86 -7.16
CA ARG A 28 -15.80 -10.84 -6.06
C ARG A 28 -16.62 -10.35 -4.86
N PRO A 29 -17.38 -11.24 -4.20
CA PRO A 29 -18.25 -10.85 -3.09
C PRO A 29 -17.46 -10.34 -1.89
N LEU A 30 -17.83 -9.16 -1.38
CA LEU A 30 -17.25 -8.58 -0.16
C LEU A 30 -17.89 -9.18 1.09
N SER A 31 -17.06 -9.62 2.04
CA SER A 31 -17.53 -10.10 3.34
C SER A 31 -18.09 -8.96 4.18
N ALA A 32 -18.84 -9.25 5.24
CA ALA A 32 -19.29 -8.24 6.20
C ALA A 32 -18.11 -7.47 6.81
N ARG A 33 -16.98 -8.15 7.07
CA ARG A 33 -15.73 -7.54 7.52
C ARG A 33 -15.14 -6.58 6.48
N ASP A 34 -15.09 -6.98 5.21
CA ASP A 34 -14.59 -6.12 4.13
C ASP A 34 -15.43 -4.84 4.04
N LYS A 35 -16.77 -4.96 4.07
CA LYS A 35 -17.68 -3.82 4.03
C LYS A 35 -17.49 -2.89 5.24
N ARG A 36 -17.34 -3.45 6.45
CA ARG A 36 -17.07 -2.67 7.67
C ARG A 36 -15.74 -1.91 7.55
N LEU A 37 -14.67 -2.59 7.14
CA LEU A 37 -13.36 -1.97 6.99
C LEU A 37 -13.34 -0.90 5.91
N ALA A 38 -14.02 -1.13 4.78
CA ALA A 38 -14.12 -0.13 3.72
C ALA A 38 -14.76 1.17 4.20
N ARG A 39 -15.83 1.09 5.01
CA ARG A 39 -16.44 2.28 5.62
C ARG A 39 -15.48 2.98 6.57
N VAL A 40 -14.87 2.23 7.48
CA VAL A 40 -13.89 2.79 8.44
C VAL A 40 -12.75 3.50 7.74
N PHE A 41 -12.22 2.94 6.65
CA PHE A 41 -11.11 3.55 5.91
C PHE A 41 -11.53 4.73 5.04
N ALA A 42 -12.78 4.79 4.58
CA ALA A 42 -13.28 5.94 3.85
C ALA A 42 -13.36 7.21 4.71
N ASP A 43 -13.56 7.04 6.03
CA ASP A 43 -13.64 8.13 7.00
C ASP A 43 -12.29 8.41 7.71
N ASP A 44 -11.23 7.63 7.42
CA ASP A 44 -9.93 7.75 8.09
C ASP A 44 -9.02 8.71 7.29
N PRO A 45 -8.72 9.93 7.79
CA PRO A 45 -7.92 10.90 7.04
C PRO A 45 -6.47 10.46 6.83
N ALA A 46 -6.00 9.45 7.59
CA ALA A 46 -4.66 8.89 7.39
C ALA A 46 -4.62 7.91 6.21
N VAL A 47 -5.76 7.48 5.67
CA VAL A 47 -5.87 6.58 4.51
C VAL A 47 -6.18 7.39 3.26
N GLU A 48 -5.22 8.21 2.85
CA GLU A 48 -5.34 9.04 1.65
C GLU A 48 -5.46 8.19 0.37
N ASP A 49 -6.18 8.73 -0.63
CA ASP A 49 -6.32 8.11 -1.96
C ASP A 49 -4.97 7.70 -2.56
N ARG A 50 -3.95 8.58 -2.41
CA ARG A 50 -2.58 8.30 -2.87
C ARG A 50 -2.01 7.02 -2.26
N LEU A 51 -2.24 6.76 -0.97
CA LEU A 51 -1.77 5.54 -0.30
C LEU A 51 -2.57 4.33 -0.78
N ILE A 52 -3.86 4.48 -1.06
CA ILE A 52 -4.68 3.40 -1.63
C ILE A 52 -4.18 3.04 -3.04
N GLU A 53 -3.89 4.03 -3.88
CA GLU A 53 -3.32 3.82 -5.23
C GLU A 53 -1.97 3.11 -5.19
N GLN A 54 -1.08 3.52 -4.28
CA GLN A 54 0.17 2.82 -4.02
C GLN A 54 -0.09 1.37 -3.58
N GLY A 55 -1.10 1.15 -2.74
CA GLY A 55 -1.55 -0.18 -2.33
C GLY A 55 -2.07 -1.01 -3.52
N VAL A 56 -2.78 -0.40 -4.46
CA VAL A 56 -3.25 -1.08 -5.68
C VAL A 56 -2.07 -1.47 -6.56
N ALA A 57 -1.11 -0.57 -6.76
CA ALA A 57 0.12 -0.86 -7.50
C ALA A 57 0.90 -2.01 -6.85
N TYR A 58 1.01 -1.99 -5.51
CA TYR A 58 1.59 -3.08 -4.73
C TYR A 58 0.93 -4.43 -5.07
N TRP A 59 -0.41 -4.49 -5.08
CA TRP A 59 -1.12 -5.76 -5.32
C TRP A 59 -1.02 -6.24 -6.77
N ARG A 60 -0.90 -5.33 -7.74
CA ARG A 60 -0.74 -5.68 -9.16
C ARG A 60 0.65 -6.22 -9.49
N ALA A 61 1.68 -5.71 -8.81
CA ALA A 61 3.06 -6.13 -9.04
C ALA A 61 3.90 -6.11 -7.76
N PRO A 62 3.68 -7.06 -6.84
CA PRO A 62 4.40 -7.10 -5.56
C PRO A 62 5.93 -7.16 -5.73
N TRP A 63 6.40 -7.86 -6.77
CA TRP A 63 7.83 -8.03 -7.09
C TRP A 63 8.52 -6.74 -7.56
N MET A 64 7.78 -5.70 -7.96
CA MET A 64 8.40 -4.42 -8.29
C MET A 64 9.03 -3.77 -7.06
N LEU A 65 8.57 -4.06 -5.85
CA LEU A 65 9.15 -3.49 -4.63
C LEU A 65 10.49 -4.12 -4.24
N ASP A 66 10.73 -5.37 -4.61
CA ASP A 66 12.06 -5.98 -4.41
C ASP A 66 13.11 -5.32 -5.32
N SER A 67 12.70 -4.92 -6.53
CA SER A 67 13.53 -4.07 -7.42
C SER A 67 13.61 -2.60 -6.96
N HIS A 68 12.67 -2.13 -6.13
CA HIS A 68 12.79 -0.82 -5.45
C HIS A 68 13.90 -0.78 -4.40
N GLY A 69 14.41 -1.92 -3.90
CA GLY A 69 15.62 -1.93 -3.08
C GLY A 69 16.83 -1.29 -3.78
N GLN A 70 16.91 -1.42 -5.11
CA GLN A 70 17.90 -0.69 -5.92
C GLN A 70 17.55 0.79 -6.10
N ARG A 71 16.26 1.16 -6.15
CA ARG A 71 15.82 2.56 -6.27
C ARG A 71 16.00 3.36 -4.98
N ILE A 72 15.72 2.78 -3.81
CA ILE A 72 15.97 3.45 -2.51
C ILE A 72 17.46 3.75 -2.36
N ARG A 73 18.34 2.78 -2.68
CA ARG A 73 19.79 3.03 -2.74
C ARG A 73 20.14 4.17 -3.70
N ARG A 74 19.49 4.26 -4.86
CA ARG A 74 19.69 5.40 -5.79
C ARG A 74 19.20 6.73 -5.23
N VAL A 75 18.08 6.77 -4.51
CA VAL A 75 17.60 8.00 -3.85
C VAL A 75 18.58 8.44 -2.75
N CYS A 76 19.04 7.52 -1.91
CA CYS A 76 20.10 7.81 -0.94
C CYS A 76 21.36 8.34 -1.64
N ASN A 77 21.83 7.66 -2.69
CA ASN A 77 22.98 8.12 -3.47
C ASN A 77 22.77 9.48 -4.15
N VAL A 78 21.53 9.86 -4.53
CA VAL A 78 21.23 11.20 -5.08
C VAL A 78 21.25 12.28 -4.00
N VAL A 79 20.89 11.94 -2.76
CA VAL A 79 21.02 12.84 -1.61
C VAL A 79 22.50 12.97 -1.20
N ASP A 80 23.25 11.87 -1.21
CA ASP A 80 24.64 11.82 -0.77
C ASP A 80 25.62 12.41 -1.82
N ASN A 81 25.28 12.38 -3.12
CA ASN A 81 26.08 13.02 -4.19
C ASN A 81 25.80 14.52 -4.40
N ARG A 82 25.11 15.18 -3.46
CA ARG A 82 24.95 16.64 -3.44
C ARG A 82 25.96 17.29 -2.48
N ASN A 83 27.24 17.03 -2.70
CA ASN A 83 28.37 17.81 -2.19
C ASN A 83 29.38 18.00 -3.32
#